data_AF-A0AAE3ERY2-F1
#
_entry.id   AF-A0AAE3ERY2-F1
#
_cell.length_a   1.000
_cell.length_b   1.000
_cell.length_c   1.000
_cell.angle_alpha   90.00
_cell.angle_beta   90.00
_cell.angle_gamma   90.00
#
_symmetry.space_group_name_H-M   'P 1'
#
loop_
_entity.id
_entity.type
_entity.pdbx_description
1 polymer ?
#
loop_
_entity_poly.entity_id
_entity_poly.type
_entity_poly.pdbx_seq_one_letter_code
_entity_poly.pdbx_strand_id
1 'polypeptide(L)' 'MKQSEIKELSTEAVREKLAENKKQYADLKMAHSVTPLENPLQIRKIRKTVARLATELTKRENQ' A
#
# COMPACT_ATOMS: atom_id res chain seq x y z
N MET A 1 0.84 6.59 4.45
CA MET A 1 -0.53 7.06 4.76
C MET A 1 -0.91 6.71 6.17
N LYS A 2 -1.53 7.66 6.87
CA LYS A 2 -2.18 7.42 8.17
C LYS A 2 -3.56 6.81 7.95
N GLN A 3 -4.11 6.14 8.96
CA GLN A 3 -5.43 5.50 8.82
C GLN A 3 -6.56 6.52 8.64
N SER A 4 -6.43 7.72 9.23
CA SER A 4 -7.40 8.82 9.08
C SER A 4 -7.59 9.20 7.62
N GLU A 5 -6.48 9.42 6.90
CA GLU A 5 -6.47 9.73 5.46
C GLU A 5 -7.10 8.61 4.62
N ILE A 6 -6.99 7.35 5.06
CA ILE A 6 -7.56 6.20 4.34
C ILE A 6 -9.08 6.13 4.52
N LYS A 7 -9.59 6.51 5.70
CA LYS A 7 -11.03 6.53 5.99
C LYS A 7 -11.78 7.62 5.23
N GLU A 8 -11.14 8.76 5.01
CA GLU A 8 -11.71 9.91 4.28
C GLU A 8 -11.85 9.65 2.77
N LEU A 9 -11.21 8.61 2.23
CA LEU A 9 -11.27 8.26 0.81
C LEU A 9 -12.50 7.41 0.47
N SER A 10 -13.03 7.61 -0.75
CA SER A 10 -14.08 6.75 -1.32
C SER A 10 -13.61 5.31 -1.51
N THR A 11 -14.55 4.36 -1.58
CA THR A 11 -14.25 2.92 -1.80
C THR A 11 -13.48 2.70 -3.09
N GLU A 12 -13.85 3.41 -4.16
CA GLU A 12 -13.18 3.38 -5.46
C GLU A 12 -11.75 3.91 -5.37
N ALA A 13 -11.55 5.06 -4.74
CA ALA A 13 -10.22 5.65 -4.57
C ALA A 13 -9.29 4.76 -3.71
N VAL A 14 -9.84 4.04 -2.73
CA VAL A 14 -9.08 3.06 -1.93
C VAL A 14 -8.65 1.87 -2.79
N ARG A 15 -9.52 1.37 -3.68
CA ARG A 15 -9.18 0.27 -4.62
C ARG A 15 -8.09 0.69 -5.61
N GLU A 16 -8.21 1.88 -6.19
CA GLU A 16 -7.21 2.42 -7.12
C GLU A 16 -5.84 2.57 -6.46
N LYS A 17 -5.79 3.24 -5.29
CA LYS A 17 -4.55 3.41 -4.52
C LYS A 17 -3.96 2.06 -4.11
N LEU A 18 -4.78 1.07 -3.76
CA LEU A 18 -4.29 -0.25 -3.42
C LEU A 18 -3.60 -0.92 -4.62
N ALA A 19 -4.19 -0.82 -5.82
CA ALA A 19 -3.59 -1.37 -7.03
C ALA A 19 -2.26 -0.69 -7.37
N GLU A 20 -2.20 0.64 -7.26
CA GLU A 20 -0.98 1.42 -7.48
C GLU A 20 0.12 1.06 -6.47
N ASN A 21 -0.20 1.06 -5.17
CA ASN A 21 0.77 0.75 -4.12
C ASN A 21 1.25 -0.71 -4.19
N LYS A 22 0.42 -1.66 -4.67
CA LYS A 22 0.84 -3.04 -4.91
C LYS A 22 1.86 -3.14 -6.04
N LYS A 23 1.65 -2.42 -7.15
CA LYS A 23 2.63 -2.35 -8.25
C LYS A 23 3.94 -1.75 -7.77
N GLN A 24 3.89 -0.59 -7.13
CA GLN A 24 5.07 0.07 -6.55
C GLN A 24 5.83 -0.84 -5.56
N TYR A 25 5.12 -1.62 -4.73
CA TYR A 25 5.75 -2.58 -3.83
C TYR A 25 6.48 -3.70 -4.57
N ALA A 26 5.89 -4.24 -5.64
CA ALA A 26 6.50 -5.28 -6.46
C ALA A 26 7.75 -4.75 -7.18
N ASP A 27 7.65 -3.57 -7.77
CA ASP A 27 8.76 -2.92 -8.49
C ASP A 27 9.93 -2.65 -7.55
N LEU A 28 9.68 -2.09 -6.36
CA LEU A 28 10.73 -1.83 -5.37
C LEU A 28 11.34 -3.10 -4.81
N LYS A 29 10.55 -4.18 -4.65
CA LYS A 29 11.08 -5.47 -4.21
C LYS A 29 11.99 -6.08 -5.28
N MET A 30 11.59 -5.98 -6.55
CA MET A 30 12.39 -6.45 -7.68
C MET A 30 13.67 -5.62 -7.83
N ALA A 31 13.56 -4.29 -7.80
CA ALA A 31 14.70 -3.38 -7.82
C ALA A 31 15.68 -3.67 -6.67
N HIS A 32 15.19 -3.94 -5.46
CA HIS A 32 16.04 -4.28 -4.32
C HIS A 32 16.77 -5.61 -4.46
N SER A 33 16.14 -6.58 -5.13
CA SER A 33 16.76 -7.88 -5.38
C SER A 33 17.87 -7.82 -6.43
N VAL A 34 17.76 -6.91 -7.40
CA VAL A 34 18.78 -6.68 -8.44
C VAL A 34 19.91 -5.80 -7.91
N THR A 35 19.55 -4.73 -7.19
CA THR A 35 20.50 -3.76 -6.63
C THR A 35 20.09 -3.43 -5.19
N PRO A 36 20.99 -3.54 -4.20
CA PRO A 36 20.70 -3.08 -2.85
C PRO A 36 20.24 -1.63 -2.87
N LEU A 37 19.03 -1.37 -2.37
CA LEU A 37 18.49 -0.02 -2.30
C LEU A 37 19.17 0.69 -1.13
N GLU A 38 19.45 1.98 -1.30
CA GLU A 38 20.01 2.82 -0.23
C GLU A 38 19.10 2.86 1.01
N ASN A 39 17.78 2.75 0.81
CA ASN A 39 16.79 2.83 1.89
C ASN A 39 15.76 1.67 1.85
N PRO A 40 16.10 0.47 2.35
CA PRO A 40 15.19 -0.69 2.41
C PRO A 40 13.92 -0.44 3.25
N LEU A 41 13.96 0.56 4.15
CA LEU A 41 12.81 0.97 4.96
C LEU A 41 11.62 1.46 4.12
N GLN A 42 11.85 1.93 2.90
CA GLN A 42 10.76 2.34 1.98
C GLN A 42 9.86 1.16 1.62
N ILE A 43 10.43 -0.02 1.36
CA ILE A 43 9.68 -1.27 1.12
C ILE A 43 8.76 -1.58 2.29
N ARG A 44 9.25 -1.41 3.52
CA ARG A 44 8.46 -1.64 4.74
C ARG A 44 7.33 -0.61 4.88
N LYS A 45 7.56 0.66 4.55
CA LYS A 45 6.53 1.72 4.59
C LYS A 45 5.40 1.41 3.62
N ILE A 46 5.73 1.06 2.37
CA ILE A 46 4.73 0.75 1.34
C ILE A 46 3.96 -0.52 1.68
N ARG A 47 4.64 -1.57 2.16
CA ARG A 47 3.97 -2.80 2.64
C ARG A 47 2.91 -2.51 3.71
N LYS A 48 3.23 -1.63 4.68
CA LYS A 48 2.27 -1.22 5.72
C LYS A 48 1.10 -0.42 5.14
N THR A 49 1.34 0.43 4.15
CA THR A 49 0.27 1.18 3.47
C THR A 49 -0.67 0.25 2.71
N VAL A 50 -0.15 -0.72 1.96
CA VAL A 50 -0.95 -1.74 1.26
C VAL A 50 -1.82 -2.53 2.24
N ALA A 51 -1.26 -2.96 3.38
CA ALA A 51 -2.01 -3.70 4.40
C ALA A 51 -3.17 -2.86 4.96
N ARG A 52 -2.93 -1.58 5.28
CA ARG A 52 -3.99 -0.67 5.78
C ARG A 52 -5.11 -0.46 4.77
N LEU A 53 -4.78 -0.27 3.50
CA LEU A 53 -5.78 -0.12 2.42
C LEU A 53 -6.62 -1.40 2.26
N ALA A 54 -5.98 -2.58 2.31
CA ALA A 54 -6.68 -3.86 2.23
C ALA A 54 -7.60 -4.08 3.43
N THR A 55 -7.14 -3.80 4.66
CA THR A 55 -7.96 -3.91 5.88
C THR A 55 -9.17 -2.98 5.84
N GLU A 56 -9.02 -1.76 5.33
CA GLU A 56 -10.15 -0.84 5.19
C GLU A 56 -11.18 -1.36 4.19
N LEU A 57 -10.77 -1.93 3.04
CA LEU A 57 -11.71 -2.52 2.09
C LEU A 57 -12.50 -3.68 2.71
N THR A 58 -11.82 -4.62 3.38
CA THR A 58 -12.49 -5.74 4.06
C THR A 58 -13.44 -5.24 5.14
N LYS A 59 -13.07 -4.16 5.86
CA LYS A 59 -13.95 -3.54 6.85
C LYS A 59 -15.22 -2.96 6.24
N ARG A 60 -15.12 -2.34 5.07
CA ARG A 60 -16.28 -1.78 4.33
C ARG A 60 -17.15 -2.85 3.68
N GLU A 61 -16.57 -3.98 3.29
CA GLU A 61 -17.31 -5.12 2.73
C GLU A 61 -18.05 -5.93 3.80
N ASN A 62 -17.55 -5.98 5.03
CA ASN A 62 -18.16 -6.68 6.16
C ASN A 62 -19.10 -5.80 7.01
N GLN A 63 -19.44 -4.60 6.53
CA GLN A 63 -20.38 -3.67 7.17
C GLN A 63 -21.73 -3.71 6.47
#